data_AF-A0A960U8R6-F1
#
_entry.id   AF-A0A960U8R6-F1
#
_cell.length_a   1.000
_cell.length_b   1.000
_cell.length_c   1.000
_cell.angle_alpha   90.00
_cell.angle_beta   90.00
_cell.angle_gamma   90.00
#
_symmetry.space_group_name_H-M   'P 1'
#
loop_
_entity.id
_entity.type
_entity.pdbx_description
1 polymer ?
#
loop_
_entity_poly.entity_id
_entity_poly.type
_entity_poly.pdbx_seq_one_letter_code
_entity_poly.pdbx_strand_id
1 'polypeptide(L)'
;MLKLKHKNKAFLGTFLVLLFFWNCSASNSISTTSTSLNSISSISNSLTSISGSISTAVPDSKYGIEPYSMDVRDLTILYARKGLEGDFEKDVSEVARREGVLEWKKKSFTYEAIGQGLKLSGMDNKEFQKLKKEVFNKNSQIAFYLQRGY
;
A
#
# COMPACT_ATOMS: atom_id res chain seq x y z
N MET A 1 20.12 51.98 -28.79
CA MET A 1 20.06 51.26 -30.08
C MET A 1 21.35 50.47 -30.26
N LEU A 2 21.39 49.20 -29.84
CA LEU A 2 22.58 48.35 -29.89
C LEU A 2 22.39 47.27 -30.96
N LYS A 3 23.27 47.27 -31.97
CA LYS A 3 23.27 46.34 -33.09
C LYS A 3 23.81 44.97 -32.67
N LEU A 4 23.08 43.91 -33.05
CA LEU A 4 23.54 42.52 -33.12
C LEU A 4 24.74 42.35 -34.06
N LYS A 5 25.64 41.40 -33.74
CA LYS A 5 26.28 40.57 -34.77
C LYS A 5 26.74 39.20 -34.22
N HIS A 6 26.07 38.16 -34.71
CA HIS A 6 26.51 36.76 -34.69
C HIS A 6 27.84 36.57 -35.45
N LYS A 7 28.66 35.59 -35.05
CA LYS A 7 28.99 34.39 -35.86
C LYS A 7 29.98 33.41 -35.20
N ASN A 8 29.45 32.20 -35.00
CA ASN A 8 29.97 30.83 -34.95
C ASN A 8 31.42 30.52 -35.36
N LYS A 9 32.01 29.53 -34.65
CA LYS A 9 32.65 28.25 -35.07
C LYS A 9 33.55 27.81 -33.89
N ALA A 10 33.49 26.59 -33.35
CA ALA A 10 33.88 25.36 -34.04
C ALA A 10 33.30 24.11 -33.36
N PHE A 11 33.02 23.14 -34.22
CA PHE A 11 32.60 21.78 -33.96
C PHE A 11 33.84 20.88 -34.05
N LEU A 12 34.13 20.08 -33.03
CA LEU A 12 35.00 18.88 -32.99
C LEU A 12 35.15 18.54 -31.49
N GLY A 13 34.77 17.40 -30.93
CA GLY A 13 34.66 16.05 -31.44
C GLY A 13 35.59 15.18 -30.59
N THR A 14 35.07 14.47 -29.57
CA THR A 14 35.74 13.31 -28.96
C THR A 14 34.74 12.49 -28.15
N PHE A 15 34.40 11.33 -28.72
CA PHE A 15 33.71 10.19 -28.12
C PHE A 15 34.77 9.12 -27.85
N LEU A 16 35.03 8.74 -26.59
CA LEU A 16 35.71 7.50 -26.19
C LEU A 16 35.60 7.35 -24.65
N VAL A 17 34.59 6.63 -24.15
CA VAL A 17 34.66 5.25 -23.63
C VAL A 17 35.77 5.02 -22.59
N LEU A 18 35.38 4.74 -21.34
CA LEU A 18 36.01 3.75 -20.48
C LEU A 18 34.97 3.14 -19.52
N LEU A 19 34.58 1.91 -19.85
CA LEU A 19 33.93 0.92 -18.99
C LEU A 19 34.92 0.47 -17.92
N PHE A 20 34.59 0.44 -16.62
CA PHE A 20 35.19 -0.54 -15.70
C PHE A 20 34.21 -1.01 -14.58
N PHE A 21 33.65 -2.19 -14.82
CA PHE A 21 33.40 -3.38 -13.98
C PHE A 21 32.80 -3.35 -12.56
N TRP A 22 31.78 -4.23 -12.44
CA TRP A 22 31.53 -5.23 -11.39
C TRP A 22 31.38 -4.82 -9.93
N ASN A 23 30.14 -4.91 -9.42
CA ASN A 23 29.92 -5.84 -8.32
C ASN A 23 28.63 -6.65 -8.53
N CYS A 24 28.84 -7.96 -8.68
CA CYS A 24 27.86 -9.00 -8.83
C CYS A 24 27.67 -9.62 -7.44
N SER A 25 26.50 -9.46 -6.84
CA SER A 25 26.08 -10.36 -5.74
C SER A 25 24.95 -11.22 -6.25
N ALA A 26 25.27 -12.51 -6.36
CA ALA A 26 24.37 -13.59 -6.68
C ALA A 26 23.23 -13.69 -5.66
N SER A 27 22.00 -13.76 -6.16
CA SER A 27 20.87 -14.33 -5.42
C SER A 27 20.16 -15.31 -6.33
N ASN A 28 19.99 -16.52 -5.82
CA ASN A 28 19.56 -17.73 -6.51
C ASN A 28 18.32 -17.54 -7.38
N SER A 29 18.45 -17.98 -8.63
CA SER A 29 17.35 -18.27 -9.54
C SER A 29 16.57 -19.48 -9.03
N ILE A 30 15.37 -19.26 -8.46
CA ILE A 30 14.33 -20.29 -8.45
C ILE A 30 13.54 -20.09 -9.73
N SER A 31 13.77 -20.96 -10.70
CA SER A 31 13.02 -21.02 -11.94
C SER A 31 11.70 -21.78 -11.76
N THR A 32 10.68 -21.28 -12.47
CA THR A 32 9.39 -21.90 -12.86
C THR A 32 8.30 -21.88 -11.79
N THR A 33 7.06 -21.48 -12.06
CA THR A 33 6.31 -21.42 -13.33
C THR A 33 5.42 -20.18 -13.42
N SER A 34 5.51 -19.50 -14.56
CA SER A 34 4.58 -18.51 -15.08
C SER A 34 3.22 -19.11 -15.43
N THR A 35 2.15 -18.60 -14.82
CA THR A 35 0.85 -18.47 -15.49
C THR A 35 0.51 -17.00 -15.60
N SER A 36 0.45 -16.57 -16.86
CA SER A 36 0.22 -15.21 -17.31
C SER A 36 -1.18 -14.74 -16.95
N LEU A 37 -1.28 -13.64 -16.20
CA LEU A 37 -2.38 -12.69 -16.33
C LEU A 37 -1.79 -11.31 -16.58
N ASN A 38 -1.52 -11.07 -17.87
CA ASN A 38 -1.31 -9.75 -18.41
C ASN A 38 -2.57 -8.91 -18.14
N SER A 39 -2.35 -7.65 -17.74
CA SER A 39 -3.33 -6.57 -17.53
C SER A 39 -3.78 -6.37 -16.08
N ILE A 40 -2.96 -5.70 -15.26
CA ILE A 40 -3.32 -4.66 -14.24
C ILE A 40 -2.02 -3.95 -13.74
N SER A 41 -0.93 -3.94 -14.52
CA SER A 41 0.36 -3.38 -14.06
C SER A 41 0.39 -1.85 -13.93
N SER A 42 -0.70 -1.14 -14.25
CA SER A 42 -0.75 0.32 -14.17
C SER A 42 -1.15 0.87 -12.80
N ILE A 43 -1.66 0.04 -11.87
CA ILE A 43 -2.06 0.52 -10.52
C ILE A 43 -0.96 0.23 -9.49
N SER A 44 -0.18 -0.84 -9.66
CA SER A 44 0.80 -1.31 -8.68
C SER A 44 2.00 -0.38 -8.46
N ASN A 45 2.39 0.41 -9.46
CA ASN A 45 3.57 1.28 -9.35
C ASN A 45 3.29 2.61 -8.63
N SER A 46 2.02 2.94 -8.36
CA SER A 46 1.65 4.17 -7.65
C SER A 46 1.53 3.97 -6.13
N LEU A 47 1.57 2.72 -5.65
CA LEU A 47 1.39 2.39 -4.23
C LEU A 47 2.72 2.20 -3.49
N THR A 48 3.82 1.96 -4.20
CA THR A 48 5.14 1.71 -3.59
C THR A 48 5.80 2.96 -3.02
N SER A 49 5.25 4.16 -3.28
CA SER A 49 5.88 5.45 -2.94
C SER A 49 5.23 6.21 -1.77
N ILE A 50 4.24 5.65 -1.06
CA ILE A 50 3.59 6.31 0.10
C ILE A 50 4.00 5.66 1.44
N SER A 51 4.83 4.61 1.46
CA SER A 51 5.22 3.91 2.71
C SER A 51 6.35 4.59 3.49
N GLY A 52 6.77 5.80 3.11
CA GLY A 52 8.02 6.42 3.61
C GLY A 52 7.92 7.31 4.85
N SER A 53 6.75 7.52 5.48
CA SER A 53 6.67 8.45 6.62
C SER A 53 5.54 8.11 7.58
N ILE A 54 5.85 7.26 8.58
CA ILE A 54 5.43 7.28 9.99
C ILE A 54 5.95 5.96 10.57
N SER A 55 7.22 5.93 11.00
CA SER A 55 7.76 4.83 11.79
C SER A 55 7.53 5.13 13.27
N THR A 56 6.45 4.61 13.83
CA THR A 56 6.37 4.38 15.27
C THR A 56 6.80 2.94 15.52
N ALA A 57 7.96 2.77 16.15
CA ALA A 57 8.57 1.46 16.42
C ALA A 57 7.61 0.56 17.21
N VAL A 58 7.30 -0.62 16.66
CA VAL A 58 6.55 -1.69 17.33
C VAL A 58 7.46 -2.93 17.43
N PRO A 59 7.50 -3.64 18.57
CA PRO A 59 8.46 -4.70 18.83
C PRO A 59 8.32 -5.95 17.93
N ASP A 60 9.47 -6.59 17.76
CA ASP A 60 9.95 -7.61 16.81
C ASP A 60 9.23 -8.98 16.78
N SER A 61 7.94 -9.06 17.13
CA SER A 61 7.13 -10.31 17.00
C SER A 61 6.10 -10.26 15.85
N LYS A 62 6.18 -9.24 15.00
CA LYS A 62 5.15 -8.81 14.03
C LYS A 62 5.52 -9.00 12.55
N TYR A 63 6.47 -9.87 12.21
CA TYR A 63 6.76 -10.16 10.80
C TYR A 63 5.46 -10.53 10.05
N GLY A 64 5.03 -9.68 9.12
CA GLY A 64 3.79 -9.81 8.34
C GLY A 64 2.52 -9.15 8.94
N ILE A 65 2.39 -9.03 10.27
CA ILE A 65 1.19 -8.42 10.88
C ILE A 65 1.15 -6.90 10.66
N GLU A 66 2.28 -6.23 10.83
CA GLU A 66 2.36 -4.77 10.66
C GLU A 66 2.17 -4.34 9.20
N PRO A 67 2.88 -4.93 8.21
CA PRO A 67 2.61 -4.67 6.79
C PRO A 67 1.15 -4.92 6.40
N TYR A 68 0.58 -6.06 6.82
CA TYR A 68 -0.82 -6.38 6.57
C TYR A 68 -1.78 -5.35 7.18
N SER A 69 -1.60 -4.98 8.44
CA SER A 69 -2.46 -4.00 9.10
C SER A 69 -2.35 -2.62 8.45
N MET A 70 -1.15 -2.22 7.99
CA MET A 70 -0.97 -0.97 7.25
C MET A 70 -1.71 -1.00 5.91
N ASP A 71 -1.57 -2.08 5.15
CA ASP A 71 -2.23 -2.23 3.84
C ASP A 71 -3.75 -2.26 3.97
N VAL A 72 -4.30 -2.97 4.96
CA VAL A 72 -5.75 -2.98 5.23
C VAL A 72 -6.26 -1.60 5.63
N ARG A 73 -5.50 -0.88 6.47
CA ARG A 73 -5.84 0.50 6.86
C ARG A 73 -5.88 1.41 5.64
N ASP A 74 -4.85 1.37 4.81
CA ASP A 74 -4.72 2.25 3.65
C ASP A 74 -5.77 1.90 2.58
N LEU A 75 -6.04 0.61 2.37
CA LEU A 75 -7.17 0.14 1.56
C LEU A 75 -8.51 0.68 2.08
N THR A 76 -8.72 0.67 3.39
CA THR A 76 -9.94 1.20 4.01
C THR A 76 -10.09 2.69 3.76
N ILE A 77 -9.00 3.48 3.82
CA ILE A 77 -9.03 4.91 3.50
C ILE A 77 -9.52 5.15 2.06
N LEU A 78 -9.05 4.32 1.10
CA LEU A 78 -9.46 4.42 -0.30
C LEU A 78 -10.94 4.11 -0.51
N TYR A 79 -11.47 3.12 0.22
CA TYR A 79 -12.87 2.70 0.11
C TYR A 79 -13.83 3.58 0.92
N ALA A 80 -13.39 4.19 2.01
CA ALA A 80 -14.26 4.96 2.90
C ALA A 80 -15.05 6.07 2.19
N ARG A 81 -14.49 6.67 1.12
CA ARG A 81 -15.19 7.69 0.31
C ARG A 81 -16.24 7.12 -0.65
N LYS A 82 -16.16 5.83 -0.99
CA LYS A 82 -17.06 5.12 -1.90
C LYS A 82 -18.06 4.22 -1.16
N GLY A 83 -17.86 4.02 0.15
CA GLY A 83 -18.50 3.00 0.95
C GLY A 83 -17.66 1.71 0.99
N LEU A 84 -17.69 1.00 2.13
CA LEU A 84 -17.01 -0.29 2.29
C LEU A 84 -17.77 -1.46 1.63
N GLU A 85 -18.66 -1.15 0.69
CA GLU A 85 -19.50 -2.12 -0.01
C GLU A 85 -18.79 -2.63 -1.27
N GLY A 86 -19.21 -3.78 -1.79
CA GLY A 86 -18.65 -4.37 -3.02
C GLY A 86 -17.32 -5.11 -2.79
N ASP A 87 -16.29 -4.75 -3.55
CA ASP A 87 -15.01 -5.48 -3.62
C ASP A 87 -14.10 -5.31 -2.38
N PHE A 88 -14.47 -4.49 -1.40
CA PHE A 88 -13.62 -4.23 -0.22
C PHE A 88 -13.19 -5.51 0.51
N GLU A 89 -14.11 -6.43 0.76
CA GLU A 89 -13.82 -7.69 1.45
C GLU A 89 -12.88 -8.61 0.64
N LYS A 90 -13.05 -8.59 -0.68
CA LYS A 90 -12.22 -9.32 -1.63
C LYS A 90 -10.81 -8.73 -1.66
N ASP A 91 -10.69 -7.41 -1.69
CA ASP A 91 -9.40 -6.73 -1.68
C ASP A 91 -8.65 -6.94 -0.35
N VAL A 92 -9.36 -6.93 0.80
CA VAL A 92 -8.76 -7.32 2.10
C VAL A 92 -8.28 -8.77 2.06
N SER A 93 -9.01 -9.67 1.39
CA SER A 93 -8.59 -11.07 1.22
C SER A 93 -7.32 -11.20 0.37
N GLU A 94 -7.17 -10.39 -0.68
CA GLU A 94 -5.94 -10.38 -1.49
C GLU A 94 -4.74 -9.81 -0.74
N VAL A 95 -4.95 -8.75 0.06
CA VAL A 95 -3.92 -8.25 0.99
C VAL A 95 -3.52 -9.35 1.98
N ALA A 96 -4.49 -10.03 2.59
CA ALA A 96 -4.23 -11.13 3.52
C ALA A 96 -3.42 -12.26 2.86
N ARG A 97 -3.78 -12.65 1.63
CA ARG A 97 -3.06 -13.67 0.87
C ARG A 97 -1.62 -13.26 0.56
N ARG A 98 -1.41 -12.00 0.13
CA ARG A 98 -0.08 -11.46 -0.19
C ARG A 98 0.84 -11.44 1.02
N GLU A 99 0.31 -11.03 2.18
CA GLU A 99 1.06 -10.90 3.43
C GLU A 99 1.10 -12.21 4.26
N GLY A 100 0.55 -13.32 3.74
CA GLY A 100 0.56 -14.61 4.43
C GLY A 100 -0.39 -14.73 5.63
N VAL A 101 -1.38 -13.86 5.75
CA VAL A 101 -2.36 -13.87 6.83
C VAL A 101 -3.54 -14.80 6.50
N LEU A 102 -3.57 -15.95 7.15
CA LEU A 102 -4.70 -16.89 7.05
C LEU A 102 -5.85 -16.52 8.00
N GLU A 103 -7.07 -16.88 7.59
CA GLU A 103 -8.31 -16.66 8.36
C GLU A 103 -8.46 -15.23 8.88
N TRP A 104 -8.10 -14.24 8.04
CA TRP A 104 -8.04 -12.84 8.43
C TRP A 104 -9.32 -12.30 9.09
N LYS A 105 -10.49 -12.85 8.74
CA LYS A 105 -11.81 -12.54 9.33
C LYS A 105 -11.93 -12.90 10.81
N LYS A 106 -11.07 -13.77 11.32
CA LYS A 106 -11.02 -14.16 12.74
C LYS A 106 -9.98 -13.34 13.52
N LYS A 107 -9.21 -12.49 12.86
CA LYS A 107 -8.10 -11.75 13.46
C LYS A 107 -8.56 -10.36 13.90
N SER A 108 -8.38 -10.04 15.17
CA SER A 108 -8.74 -8.73 15.72
C SER A 108 -8.02 -7.58 15.00
N PHE A 109 -6.74 -7.77 14.69
CA PHE A 109 -5.89 -6.75 14.07
C PHE A 109 -6.38 -6.33 12.67
N THR A 110 -7.16 -7.17 11.98
CA THR A 110 -7.80 -6.76 10.72
C THR A 110 -8.83 -5.67 10.98
N TYR A 111 -9.75 -5.91 11.91
CA TYR A 111 -10.84 -4.97 12.20
C TYR A 111 -10.33 -3.69 12.88
N GLU A 112 -9.25 -3.78 13.66
CA GLU A 112 -8.57 -2.60 14.17
C GLU A 112 -7.96 -1.76 13.05
N ALA A 113 -7.31 -2.38 12.06
CA ALA A 113 -6.77 -1.68 10.89
C ALA A 113 -7.90 -1.01 10.08
N ILE A 114 -9.05 -1.68 9.93
CA ILE A 114 -10.25 -1.07 9.32
C ILE A 114 -10.72 0.13 10.15
N GLY A 115 -10.83 0.01 11.47
CA GLY A 115 -11.18 1.13 12.35
C GLY A 115 -10.24 2.33 12.20
N GLN A 116 -8.92 2.07 12.15
CA GLN A 116 -7.91 3.09 11.92
C GLN A 116 -8.10 3.77 10.56
N GLY A 117 -8.32 2.99 9.50
CA GLY A 117 -8.52 3.51 8.15
C GLY A 117 -9.79 4.35 8.03
N LEU A 118 -10.87 3.96 8.70
CA LEU A 118 -12.11 4.75 8.78
C LEU A 118 -11.84 6.11 9.43
N LYS A 119 -11.13 6.17 10.55
CA LYS A 119 -10.77 7.44 11.18
C LYS A 119 -9.87 8.30 10.31
N LEU A 120 -8.83 7.72 9.72
CA LEU A 120 -7.89 8.43 8.86
C LEU A 120 -8.53 8.92 7.55
N SER A 121 -9.62 8.28 7.11
CA SER A 121 -10.40 8.76 5.96
C SER A 121 -11.15 10.07 6.23
N GLY A 122 -11.25 10.48 7.49
CA GLY A 122 -12.02 11.64 7.92
C GLY A 122 -13.50 11.36 8.15
N MET A 123 -13.90 10.07 8.26
CA MET A 123 -15.24 9.70 8.71
C MET A 123 -15.52 10.39 10.04
N ASP A 124 -16.68 11.03 10.16
CA ASP A 124 -17.03 11.72 11.40
C ASP A 124 -17.54 10.72 12.46
N ASN A 125 -17.45 11.12 13.74
CA ASN A 125 -17.82 10.22 14.83
C ASN A 125 -19.30 9.80 14.78
N LYS A 126 -20.23 10.64 14.32
CA LYS A 126 -21.65 10.25 14.23
C LYS A 126 -21.85 9.17 13.19
N GLU A 127 -21.23 9.32 12.02
CA GLU A 127 -21.24 8.31 10.96
C GLU A 127 -20.62 6.99 11.45
N PHE A 128 -19.47 7.06 12.12
CA PHE A 128 -18.83 5.89 12.70
C PHE A 128 -19.70 5.20 13.77
N GLN A 129 -20.33 5.95 14.67
CA GLN A 129 -21.22 5.35 15.68
C GLN A 129 -22.42 4.66 15.03
N LYS A 130 -22.95 5.19 13.92
CA LYS A 130 -24.01 4.54 13.15
C LYS A 130 -23.54 3.21 12.55
N LEU A 131 -22.40 3.22 11.83
CA LEU A 131 -21.78 2.02 11.28
C LEU A 131 -21.52 0.97 12.40
N LYS A 132 -20.93 1.40 13.51
CA LYS A 132 -20.63 0.52 14.65
C LYS A 132 -21.90 -0.13 15.19
N LYS A 133 -23.01 0.61 15.31
CA LYS A 133 -24.29 0.06 15.79
C LYS A 133 -24.84 -0.99 14.82
N GLU A 134 -24.76 -0.75 13.52
CA GLU A 134 -25.17 -1.71 12.50
C GLU A 134 -24.32 -3.00 12.54
N VAL A 135 -23.00 -2.86 12.69
CA VAL A 135 -22.08 -3.99 12.85
C VAL A 135 -22.33 -4.72 14.17
N PHE A 136 -22.55 -4.00 15.28
CA PHE A 136 -22.77 -4.57 16.62
C PHE A 136 -23.98 -5.51 16.64
N ASN A 137 -25.06 -5.11 15.97
CA ASN A 137 -26.27 -5.92 15.86
C ASN A 137 -26.03 -7.26 15.13
N LYS A 138 -25.00 -7.34 14.28
CA LYS A 138 -24.62 -8.55 13.54
C LYS A 138 -23.51 -9.34 14.25
N ASN A 139 -22.52 -8.63 14.78
CA ASN A 139 -21.34 -9.18 15.44
C ASN A 139 -20.74 -8.14 16.42
N SER A 140 -21.04 -8.29 17.70
CA SER A 140 -20.57 -7.40 18.77
C SER A 140 -19.04 -7.38 18.91
N GLN A 141 -18.38 -8.50 18.65
CA GLN A 141 -16.92 -8.62 18.75
C GLN A 141 -16.20 -7.81 17.66
N ILE A 142 -16.71 -7.84 16.43
CA ILE A 142 -16.17 -7.01 15.34
C ILE A 142 -16.37 -5.53 15.64
N ALA A 143 -17.55 -5.14 16.13
CA ALA A 143 -17.83 -3.75 16.51
C ALA A 143 -16.88 -3.24 17.60
N PHE A 144 -16.52 -4.09 18.57
CA PHE A 144 -15.51 -3.77 19.58
C PHE A 144 -14.14 -3.50 18.96
N TYR A 145 -13.67 -4.35 18.03
CA TYR A 145 -12.36 -4.15 17.40
C TYR A 145 -12.32 -2.95 16.44
N LEU A 146 -13.41 -2.69 15.72
CA LEU A 146 -13.54 -1.47 14.92
C LEU A 146 -13.39 -0.22 15.81
N GLN A 147 -14.09 -0.19 16.95
CA GLN A 147 -13.98 0.90 17.92
C GLN A 147 -12.59 1.02 18.55
N ARG A 148 -11.88 -0.09 18.74
CA ARG A 148 -10.53 -0.07 19.29
C ARG A 148 -9.52 0.55 18.31
N GLY A 149 -9.74 0.41 17.01
CA GLY A 149 -8.92 1.00 15.96
C GLY A 149 -9.27 2.44 15.61
N TYR A 150 -10.53 2.84 15.76
CA TYR A 150 -11.05 4.18 15.49
C TYR A 150 -10.79 5.13 16.68
#